data_AF-A0A183FFS9-F1
#
_entry.id   AF-A0A183FFS9-F1
#
_cell.length_a   1.000
_cell.length_b   1.000
_cell.length_c   1.000
_cell.angle_alpha   90.00
_cell.angle_beta   90.00
_cell.angle_gamma   90.00
#
_symmetry.space_group_name_H-M   'P 1'
#
loop_
_entity.id
_entity.type
_entity.pdbx_description
1 polymer ?
#
loop_
_entity_poly.entity_id
_entity_poly.type
_entity_poly.pdbx_seq_one_letter_code
_entity_poly.pdbx_strand_id
1 'polypeptide(L)'
;MAFLIPTLEDMQTTQSAMQAEMLVDQLALRAEIKQLHAALQVILVRTAPCSSYAFCTVEENRGTHLTGRCTRYPDTVARTAQASRRRLRLRCLRDEHSDDCGVRCGNCGLDHNSILVFARRPNKQQQNQAKRPRN
;
A
#
# COMPACT_ATOMS: atom_id res chain seq x y z
N MET A 1 6.10 -72.15 -27.30
CA MET A 1 5.66 -70.81 -26.89
C MET A 1 6.34 -69.80 -27.79
N ALA A 2 5.59 -69.05 -28.60
CA ALA A 2 6.17 -68.05 -29.51
C ALA A 2 6.27 -66.72 -28.76
N PHE A 3 7.48 -66.15 -28.64
CA PHE A 3 7.68 -64.79 -28.17
C PHE A 3 7.52 -63.85 -29.36
N LEU A 4 6.54 -62.94 -29.30
CA LEU A 4 6.40 -61.85 -30.27
C LEU A 4 7.50 -60.82 -29.98
N ILE A 5 8.43 -60.66 -30.92
CA ILE A 5 9.46 -59.62 -30.87
C ILE A 5 8.80 -58.30 -31.29
N PRO A 6 8.90 -57.23 -30.48
CA PRO A 6 8.35 -55.91 -30.84
C PRO A 6 8.95 -55.41 -32.15
N THR A 7 8.13 -54.79 -33.00
CA THR A 7 8.59 -54.22 -34.26
C THR A 7 9.33 -52.90 -34.02
N LEU A 8 10.14 -52.45 -34.98
CA LEU A 8 10.86 -51.18 -34.90
C LEU A 8 9.90 -50.00 -34.68
N GLU A 9 8.72 -50.06 -35.28
CA GLU A 9 7.66 -49.07 -35.17
C GLU A 9 7.07 -49.03 -33.74
N ASP A 10 6.93 -50.19 -33.08
CA ASP A 10 6.49 -50.27 -31.67
C ASP A 10 7.52 -49.62 -30.73
N MET A 11 8.81 -49.84 -30.99
CA MET A 11 9.88 -49.21 -30.21
C MET A 11 9.96 -47.69 -30.42
N GLN A 12 9.74 -47.20 -31.64
CA GLN A 12 9.70 -45.76 -31.93
C GLN A 12 8.46 -45.09 -31.33
N THR A 13 7.31 -45.76 -31.38
CA THR A 13 6.05 -45.25 -30.82
C THR A 13 6.13 -45.15 -29.30
N THR A 14 6.67 -46.17 -28.64
CA THR A 14 6.88 -46.14 -27.18
C THR A 14 7.89 -45.06 -26.77
N GLN A 15 8.97 -44.87 -27.53
CA GLN A 15 9.93 -43.79 -27.28
C GLN A 15 9.30 -42.40 -27.45
N SER A 16 8.46 -42.22 -28.48
CA SER A 16 7.76 -40.96 -28.72
C SER A 16 6.72 -40.65 -27.64
N ALA A 17 5.98 -41.67 -27.16
CA ALA A 17 5.03 -41.53 -26.07
C ALA A 17 5.71 -41.09 -24.76
N MET A 18 6.84 -41.71 -24.41
CA MET A 18 7.62 -41.31 -23.23
C MET A 18 8.15 -39.87 -23.33
N GLN A 19 8.56 -39.43 -24.52
CA GLN A 19 8.99 -38.04 -24.74
C GLN A 19 7.82 -37.05 -24.62
N ALA A 20 6.63 -37.43 -25.10
CA ALA A 20 5.43 -36.61 -24.99
C ALA A 20 5.00 -36.45 -23.52
N GLU A 21 4.99 -37.52 -22.73
CA GLU A 21 4.69 -37.48 -21.30
C GLU A 21 5.65 -36.56 -20.53
N MET A 22 6.96 -36.71 -20.77
CA MET A 22 7.98 -35.84 -20.18
C MET A 22 7.79 -34.36 -20.56
N LEU A 23 7.36 -34.08 -21.79
CA LEU A 23 7.04 -32.71 -22.23
C LEU A 23 5.80 -32.16 -21.51
N VAL A 24 4.78 -32.99 -21.30
CA VAL A 24 3.58 -32.61 -20.54
C VAL A 24 3.95 -32.27 -19.09
N ASP A 25 4.77 -33.11 -18.44
CA ASP A 25 5.25 -32.85 -17.08
C ASP A 25 6.08 -31.56 -17.00
N GLN A 26 6.95 -31.33 -17.99
CA GLN A 26 7.75 -30.10 -18.06
C GLN A 26 6.87 -28.85 -18.22
N LEU A 27 5.81 -28.94 -19.02
CA LEU A 27 4.85 -27.84 -19.20
C LEU A 27 4.05 -27.59 -17.93
N ALA A 28 3.59 -28.65 -17.25
CA ALA A 28 2.87 -28.55 -15.98
C ALA A 28 3.73 -27.87 -14.90
N LEU A 29 4.98 -28.31 -14.73
CA LEU A 29 5.92 -27.72 -13.78
C LEU A 29 6.17 -26.24 -14.07
N ARG A 30 6.35 -25.86 -15.34
CA ARG A 30 6.52 -24.45 -15.74
C ARG A 30 5.30 -23.60 -15.42
N ALA A 31 4.09 -24.16 -15.56
CA ALA A 31 2.86 -23.47 -15.23
C ALA A 31 2.77 -23.20 -13.71
N GLU A 32 3.08 -24.19 -12.88
CA GLU A 32 3.11 -24.04 -11.42
C GLU A 32 4.12 -22.99 -10.96
N ILE A 33 5.33 -23.01 -11.50
CA ILE A 33 6.36 -22.01 -11.17
C ILE A 33 5.87 -20.59 -11.50
N LYS A 34 5.21 -20.41 -12.66
CA LYS A 34 4.65 -19.11 -13.03
C LYS A 34 3.55 -18.66 -12.05
N GLN A 35 2.70 -19.57 -11.62
CA GLN A 35 1.64 -19.28 -10.64
C GLN A 35 2.23 -18.89 -9.28
N LEU A 36 3.23 -19.65 -8.79
CA LEU A 36 3.94 -19.33 -7.54
C LEU A 36 4.63 -17.97 -7.61
N HIS A 37 5.31 -17.68 -8.73
CA HIS A 37 5.94 -16.39 -8.92
C HIS A 37 4.91 -15.24 -8.89
N ALA A 38 3.76 -15.40 -9.56
CA ALA A 38 2.69 -14.41 -9.52
C ALA A 38 2.13 -14.20 -8.10
N ALA A 39 1.91 -15.28 -7.35
CA ALA A 39 1.45 -15.21 -5.96
C ALA A 39 2.48 -14.51 -5.05
N LEU A 40 3.76 -14.82 -5.21
CA LEU A 40 4.84 -14.16 -4.47
C LEU A 40 4.91 -12.67 -4.77
N GLN A 41 4.75 -12.25 -6.03
CA GLN A 41 4.70 -10.83 -6.38
C GLN A 41 3.54 -10.11 -5.68
N VAL A 42 2.36 -10.73 -5.63
CA VAL A 42 1.20 -10.17 -4.90
C VAL A 42 1.50 -10.04 -3.41
N ILE A 43 2.12 -11.05 -2.79
CA ILE A 43 2.50 -11.00 -1.38
C ILE A 43 3.51 -9.87 -1.17
N LEU A 44 4.58 -9.80 -1.97
CA LEU A 44 5.62 -8.77 -1.85
C LEU A 44 5.05 -7.36 -1.95
N VAL A 45 4.11 -7.10 -2.87
CA VAL A 45 3.44 -5.80 -2.98
C VAL A 45 2.59 -5.50 -1.75
N ARG A 46 1.86 -6.50 -1.22
CA ARG A 46 0.99 -6.34 -0.04
C ARG A 46 1.75 -6.21 1.27
N THR A 47 2.91 -6.87 1.39
CA THR A 47 3.78 -6.85 2.56
C THR A 47 4.91 -5.84 2.43
N ALA A 48 4.96 -5.11 1.30
CA ALA A 48 5.90 -4.02 1.13
C ALA A 48 5.76 -3.09 2.34
N PRO A 49 6.85 -2.71 3.00
CA PRO A 49 6.79 -1.76 4.09
C PRO A 49 6.23 -0.45 3.54
N CYS A 50 4.95 -0.21 3.76
CA CYS A 50 4.36 1.10 3.55
C CYS A 50 4.50 1.84 4.86
N SER A 51 5.19 2.97 4.85
CA SER A 51 4.99 3.95 5.91
C SER A 51 3.50 4.30 5.85
N SER A 52 2.71 3.85 6.83
CA SER A 52 1.30 4.21 6.95
C SER A 52 1.09 5.71 7.27
N TYR A 53 2.17 6.51 7.18
CA TYR A 53 2.24 7.87 7.66
C TYR A 53 2.87 8.81 6.64
N ALA A 54 2.18 9.92 6.39
CA ALA A 54 2.53 10.90 5.38
C ALA A 54 3.94 11.53 5.55
N PHE A 55 4.48 11.61 6.76
CA PHE A 55 5.68 12.43 7.00
C PHE A 55 6.99 11.64 7.12
N CYS A 56 6.95 10.38 7.52
CA CYS A 56 8.13 9.56 7.80
C CYS A 56 8.34 8.50 6.70
N THR A 57 9.58 8.07 6.47
CA THR A 57 9.81 6.79 5.76
C THR A 57 9.51 5.62 6.70
N VAL A 58 9.54 4.41 6.16
CA VAL A 58 9.39 3.17 6.92
C VAL A 58 10.44 3.09 8.02
N GLU A 59 11.69 3.40 7.68
CA GLU A 59 12.85 3.32 8.57
C GLU A 59 12.77 4.36 9.69
N GLU A 60 12.18 5.52 9.40
CA GLU A 60 12.00 6.62 10.36
C GLU A 60 10.82 6.37 11.31
N ASN A 61 9.90 5.48 10.96
CA ASN A 61 8.70 5.17 11.74
C ASN A 61 8.77 3.81 12.45
N ARG A 62 9.90 3.50 13.10
CA ARG A 62 10.04 2.25 13.89
C ARG A 62 9.02 2.13 15.03
N GLY A 63 8.62 3.26 15.61
CA GLY A 63 7.63 3.32 16.70
C GLY A 63 6.16 3.27 16.25
N THR A 64 5.89 3.16 14.93
CA THR A 64 4.53 3.07 14.37
C THR A 64 3.58 4.18 14.86
N HIS A 65 4.04 5.43 14.88
CA HIS A 65 3.27 6.55 15.44
C HIS A 65 2.39 7.23 14.39
N LEU A 66 1.20 7.72 14.80
CA LEU A 66 0.30 8.47 13.91
C LEU A 66 0.95 9.74 13.35
N THR A 67 0.67 10.10 12.09
CA THR A 67 1.20 11.32 11.42
C THR A 67 1.04 12.58 12.26
N GLY A 68 -0.14 12.78 12.88
CA GLY A 68 -0.40 13.93 13.76
C GLY A 68 0.29 13.86 15.13
N ARG A 69 0.89 12.73 15.49
CA ARG A 69 1.65 12.47 16.72
C ARG A 69 3.15 12.27 16.45
N CYS A 70 3.62 12.57 15.25
CA CYS A 70 5.04 12.50 14.92
C CYS A 70 5.83 13.50 15.77
N THR A 71 6.74 12.99 16.59
CA THR A 71 7.60 13.81 17.46
C THR A 71 8.70 14.53 16.69
N ARG A 72 9.06 14.03 15.49
CA ARG A 72 10.05 14.66 14.60
C ARG A 72 9.53 15.93 13.91
N TYR A 73 8.21 16.01 13.72
CA TYR A 73 7.51 17.16 13.15
C TYR A 73 6.43 17.64 14.12
N PRO A 74 6.84 18.22 15.28
CA PRO A 74 5.93 18.52 16.37
C PRO A 74 4.96 19.66 16.02
N ASP A 75 5.42 20.65 15.27
CA ASP A 75 4.66 21.85 14.93
C ASP A 75 4.17 21.86 13.47
N THR A 76 3.22 22.76 13.22
CA THR A 76 2.56 22.91 11.91
C THR A 76 3.51 23.35 10.79
N VAL A 77 4.52 24.17 11.09
CA VAL A 77 5.51 24.62 10.10
C VAL A 77 6.33 23.41 9.64
N ALA A 78 6.87 22.64 10.58
CA ALA A 78 7.65 21.45 10.33
C ALA A 78 6.85 20.41 9.51
N ARG A 79 5.58 20.21 9.86
CA ARG A 79 4.67 19.30 9.12
C ARG A 79 4.39 19.77 7.70
N THR A 80 4.14 21.06 7.52
CA THR A 80 3.87 21.63 6.20
C THR A 80 5.12 21.56 5.31
N ALA A 81 6.28 21.90 5.86
CA ALA A 81 7.56 21.78 5.16
C ALA A 81 7.84 20.32 4.75
N GLN A 82 7.56 19.36 5.63
CA GLN A 82 7.76 17.95 5.32
C GLN A 82 6.76 17.43 4.28
N ALA A 83 5.49 17.84 4.34
CA ALA A 83 4.50 17.51 3.32
C ALA A 83 4.96 18.00 1.93
N SER A 84 5.45 19.25 1.84
CA SER A 84 6.00 19.79 0.58
C SER A 84 7.23 19.02 0.10
N ARG A 85 8.16 18.65 1.00
CA ARG A 85 9.35 17.84 0.66
C ARG A 85 8.99 16.47 0.12
N ARG A 86 7.94 15.85 0.66
CA ARG A 86 7.40 14.56 0.21
C ARG A 86 6.45 14.69 -0.98
N ARG A 87 6.26 15.90 -1.53
CA ARG A 87 5.34 16.21 -2.63
C ARG A 87 3.89 15.79 -2.36
N LEU A 88 3.47 15.93 -1.11
CA LEU A 88 2.12 15.63 -0.68
C LEU A 88 1.22 16.85 -0.81
N ARG A 89 -0.04 16.62 -1.18
CA ARG A 89 -1.05 17.67 -1.20
C ARG A 89 -1.46 18.03 0.22
N LEU A 90 -1.36 19.30 0.59
CA LEU A 90 -1.65 19.76 1.96
C LEU A 90 -3.10 19.52 2.42
N ARG A 91 -4.05 19.38 1.48
CA ARG A 91 -5.47 19.05 1.77
C ARG A 91 -5.64 17.64 2.33
N CYS A 92 -5.08 16.65 1.66
CA CYS A 92 -5.34 15.23 1.93
C CYS A 92 -4.13 14.45 2.45
N LEU A 93 -2.92 15.05 2.41
CA LEU A 93 -1.64 14.42 2.72
C LEU A 93 -1.35 13.13 1.94
N ARG A 94 -1.95 13.01 0.75
CA ARG A 94 -1.63 11.96 -0.22
C ARG A 94 -0.67 12.50 -1.26
N ASP A 95 -0.06 11.58 -2.01
CA ASP A 95 0.76 11.89 -3.17
C ASP A 95 -0.02 12.73 -4.19
N GLU A 96 0.71 13.37 -5.08
CA GLU A 96 0.13 14.23 -6.10
C GLU A 96 -0.86 13.47 -6.98
N HIS A 97 -2.10 13.97 -7.04
CA HIS A 97 -3.20 13.40 -7.81
C HIS A 97 -3.94 14.49 -8.59
N SER A 98 -4.55 14.12 -9.73
CA SER A 98 -5.15 15.05 -10.70
C SER A 98 -6.48 15.66 -10.26
N ASP A 99 -7.18 15.04 -9.30
CA ASP A 99 -8.50 15.51 -8.87
C ASP A 99 -8.47 16.46 -7.67
N ASP A 100 -9.46 17.34 -7.59
CA ASP A 100 -9.72 18.07 -6.35
C ASP A 100 -10.11 17.08 -5.26
N CYS A 101 -9.30 16.98 -4.20
CA CYS A 101 -9.43 15.94 -3.18
C CYS A 101 -10.76 16.01 -2.42
N GLY A 102 -11.51 17.11 -2.53
CA GLY A 102 -12.77 17.35 -1.80
C GLY A 102 -12.60 17.44 -0.28
N VAL A 103 -11.35 17.34 0.22
CA VAL A 103 -11.04 17.38 1.65
C VAL A 103 -10.91 18.82 2.11
N ARG A 104 -11.78 19.20 3.04
CA ARG A 104 -11.70 20.47 3.78
C ARG A 104 -11.39 20.21 5.25
N CYS A 105 -10.69 21.14 5.87
CA CYS A 105 -10.35 21.08 7.27
C CYS A 105 -11.63 21.09 8.14
N GLY A 106 -11.89 20.03 8.89
CA GLY A 106 -13.06 19.99 9.80
C GLY A 106 -13.05 21.07 10.89
N ASN A 107 -11.87 21.66 11.21
CA ASN A 107 -11.74 22.66 12.26
C ASN A 107 -11.95 24.11 11.78
N CYS A 108 -11.58 24.45 10.54
CA CYS A 108 -11.71 25.81 10.02
C CYS A 108 -12.39 25.94 8.65
N GLY A 109 -12.72 24.82 8.00
CA GLY A 109 -13.39 24.77 6.70
C GLY A 109 -12.51 25.08 5.50
N LEU A 110 -11.22 25.39 5.72
CA LEU A 110 -10.28 25.75 4.66
C LEU A 110 -9.61 24.52 4.03
N ASP A 111 -8.92 24.78 2.93
CA ASP A 111 -8.29 23.82 2.04
C ASP A 111 -6.95 23.27 2.57
N HIS A 112 -6.97 22.68 3.75
CA HIS A 112 -5.83 21.97 4.33
C HIS A 112 -6.27 20.81 5.22
N ASN A 113 -5.35 19.89 5.49
CA ASN A 113 -5.56 18.81 6.44
C ASN A 113 -5.58 19.35 7.87
N SER A 114 -6.48 18.85 8.73
CA SER A 114 -6.62 19.30 10.13
C SER A 114 -5.33 19.18 10.96
N ILE A 115 -4.40 18.32 10.55
CA ILE A 115 -3.07 18.16 11.19
C ILE A 115 -2.17 19.39 10.98
N LEU A 116 -2.49 20.23 9.99
CA LEU A 116 -1.75 21.43 9.60
C LEU A 116 -2.40 22.73 10.12
N VAL A 117 -3.26 22.66 11.13
CA VAL A 117 -3.90 23.85 11.70
C VAL A 117 -3.00 24.46 12.78
N PHE A 118 -2.74 25.78 12.71
CA PHE A 118 -1.92 26.51 13.69
C PHE A 118 -2.57 26.73 15.06
N ALA A 119 -3.90 26.64 15.17
CA ALA A 119 -4.61 26.73 16.44
C ALA A 119 -5.94 25.98 16.39
N ARG A 120 -6.22 25.14 17.40
CA ARG A 120 -7.59 24.69 17.66
C ARG A 120 -8.42 25.95 17.89
N ARG A 121 -9.48 26.16 17.11
CA ARG A 121 -10.44 27.21 17.46
C ARG A 121 -11.06 26.77 18.78
N PRO A 122 -11.16 27.64 19.81
CA PRO A 122 -11.92 27.30 20.99
C PRO A 122 -13.34 26.94 20.55
N ASN A 123 -13.82 25.83 21.07
CA ASN A 123 -15.08 25.20 20.69
C ASN A 123 -16.21 26.25 20.80
N LYS A 124 -17.07 26.40 19.78
CA LYS A 124 -18.20 27.38 19.82
C LYS A 124 -19.13 27.17 21.02
N GLN A 125 -19.09 26.00 21.67
CA GLN A 125 -19.82 25.71 22.91
C GLN A 125 -19.34 26.50 24.13
N GLN A 126 -18.08 26.95 24.19
CA GLN A 126 -17.57 27.73 25.33
C GLN A 126 -17.94 29.22 25.27
N GLN A 127 -18.22 29.77 24.07
CA GLN A 127 -18.62 31.18 23.94
C GLN A 127 -20.04 31.45 24.45
N ASN A 128 -20.91 30.42 24.51
CA ASN A 128 -22.26 30.56 25.05
C ASN A 128 -22.34 30.45 26.58
N GLN A 129 -21.26 30.05 27.27
CA GLN A 129 -21.23 29.97 28.74
C GLN A 129 -20.78 31.28 29.41
N ALA A 130 -20.18 32.22 28.66
CA ALA A 130 -19.68 33.49 29.18
C ALA A 130 -20.71 34.64 29.22
N LYS A 131 -22.00 34.38 28.91
CA LYS A 131 -23.06 35.40 28.84
C LYS A 131 -24.22 35.21 29.83
N ARG A 132 -24.02 34.52 30.95
CA ARG A 132 -25.02 34.54 32.03
C ARG A 132 -24.72 35.72 32.97
N PRO A 133 -25.56 36.77 33.02
CA PRO A 133 -25.44 37.78 34.06
C PRO A 133 -25.71 37.12 35.41
N ARG A 134 -24.85 37.41 36.38
CA ARG A 134 -25.04 37.04 37.78
C ARG A 134 -26.10 38.01 38.33
N ASN A 135 -27.33 37.53 38.50
CA ASN A 135 -28.27 38.13 39.45
C ASN A 135 -27.84 37.76 40.87
#